data_AF-A0A355H659-F1
#
_entry.id   AF-A0A355H659-F1
#
_cell.length_a   1.000
_cell.length_b   1.000
_cell.length_c   1.000
_cell.angle_alpha   90.00
_cell.angle_beta   90.00
_cell.angle_gamma   90.00
#
_symmetry.space_group_name_H-M   'P 1'
#
loop_
_entity.id
_entity.type
_entity.pdbx_description
1 polymer ?
#
loop_
_entity_poly.entity_id
_entity_poly.type
_entity_poly.pdbx_seq_one_letter_code
_entity_poly.pdbx_strand_id
1 'polypeptide(L)'
;MHRIATKPGDLDSERKLENEFFADHQTPADILFISTADTELSGLAQVWGKRFRKKASPTLRLMQANPLQHPDAAEHYADHVLCKARLAIFRLHGGYGYFPHLLDEILHIKSHGAKT
;
A
#
# COMPACT_ATOMS: atom_id res chain seq x y z
N MET A 1 -46.45 -0.75 5.41
CA MET A 1 -45.15 -1.13 4.83
C MET A 1 -44.37 0.15 4.50
N HIS A 2 -43.60 0.68 5.44
CA HIS A 2 -42.71 1.82 5.19
C HIS A 2 -41.28 1.27 5.16
N ARG A 3 -40.68 1.22 3.96
CA ARG A 3 -39.26 0.87 3.77
C ARG A 3 -38.45 2.13 4.02
N ILE A 4 -37.60 2.09 5.04
CA ILE A 4 -36.57 3.11 5.26
C ILE A 4 -35.63 3.07 4.05
N ALA A 5 -35.45 4.21 3.40
CA ALA A 5 -34.41 4.39 2.40
C ALA A 5 -33.05 4.33 3.10
N THR A 6 -32.33 3.22 2.96
CA THR A 6 -30.89 3.19 3.16
C THR A 6 -30.28 4.10 2.09
N LYS A 7 -29.68 5.21 2.49
CA LYS A 7 -28.83 6.04 1.61
C LYS A 7 -27.71 5.14 1.06
N PRO A 8 -27.64 4.88 -0.26
CA PRO A 8 -26.47 4.25 -0.85
C PRO A 8 -25.41 5.35 -1.03
N GLY A 9 -24.22 5.18 -0.46
CA GLY A 9 -23.08 6.07 -0.76
C GLY A 9 -22.11 6.40 0.39
N ASP A 10 -22.35 5.97 1.62
CA ASP A 10 -21.49 6.38 2.76
C ASP A 10 -20.20 5.54 2.89
N LEU A 11 -20.21 4.30 2.38
CA LEU A 11 -19.08 3.38 2.53
C LEU A 11 -17.83 3.75 1.70
N ASP A 12 -17.98 4.52 0.61
CA ASP A 12 -16.81 4.92 -0.20
C ASP A 12 -16.05 6.08 0.45
N SER A 13 -16.74 6.96 1.18
CA SER A 13 -16.11 8.05 1.93
C SER A 13 -15.36 7.51 3.16
N GLU A 14 -15.96 6.57 3.89
CA GLU A 14 -15.32 5.88 5.01
C GLU A 14 -14.13 5.04 4.54
N ARG A 15 -14.29 4.25 3.47
CA ARG A 15 -13.17 3.51 2.86
C ARG A 15 -12.08 4.45 2.34
N LYS A 16 -12.43 5.61 1.77
CA LYS A 16 -11.45 6.60 1.32
C LYS A 16 -10.63 7.15 2.49
N LEU A 17 -11.29 7.52 3.59
CA LEU A 17 -10.63 8.03 4.79
C LEU A 17 -9.73 6.98 5.44
N GLU A 18 -10.21 5.74 5.55
CA GLU A 18 -9.40 4.62 6.07
C GLU A 18 -8.17 4.40 5.17
N ASN A 19 -8.36 4.38 3.85
CA ASN A 19 -7.30 4.14 2.87
C ASN A 19 -6.24 5.24 2.87
N GLU A 20 -6.61 6.52 2.81
CA GLU A 20 -5.67 7.65 2.92
C GLU A 20 -4.88 7.57 4.22
N PHE A 21 -5.58 7.35 5.34
CA PHE A 21 -4.93 7.30 6.65
C PHE A 21 -3.94 6.13 6.74
N PHE A 22 -4.27 4.94 6.21
CA PHE A 22 -3.35 3.80 6.27
C PHE A 22 -2.08 3.99 5.44
N ALA A 23 -2.15 4.64 4.27
CA ALA A 23 -0.97 4.92 3.45
C ALA A 23 -0.05 5.96 4.11
N ASP A 24 -0.61 6.99 4.74
CA ASP A 24 0.16 8.11 5.29
C ASP A 24 1.00 7.75 6.52
N HIS A 25 0.62 6.70 7.26
CA HIS A 25 1.28 6.33 8.50
C HIS A 25 2.42 5.31 8.31
N GLN A 26 2.61 4.78 7.10
CA GLN A 26 3.67 3.81 6.88
C GLN A 26 5.05 4.48 6.82
N THR A 27 5.91 4.13 7.77
CA THR A 27 7.32 4.55 7.75
C THR A 27 8.12 3.82 6.67
N PRO A 28 9.11 4.49 6.04
CA PRO A 28 10.03 3.85 5.09
C PRO A 28 10.78 2.64 5.67
N ALA A 29 11.19 1.72 4.81
CA ALA A 29 12.03 0.57 5.15
C ALA A 29 12.89 0.12 3.95
N ASP A 30 13.92 -0.68 4.21
CA ASP A 30 14.80 -1.22 3.18
C ASP A 30 14.04 -2.10 2.19
N ILE A 31 13.11 -2.92 2.70
CA ILE A 31 12.25 -3.81 1.92
C ILE A 31 10.79 -3.44 2.17
N LEU A 32 10.05 -3.24 1.07
CA LEU A 32 8.60 -3.13 1.08
C LEU A 32 7.98 -4.36 0.42
N PHE A 33 6.96 -4.93 1.05
CA PHE A 33 6.11 -5.95 0.45
C PHE A 33 4.67 -5.45 0.42
N ILE A 34 4.17 -5.17 -0.78
CA ILE A 34 2.85 -4.62 -1.04
C ILE A 34 2.01 -5.73 -1.66
N SER A 35 0.91 -6.11 -1.01
CA SER A 35 0.01 -7.15 -1.51
C SER A 35 -1.45 -6.78 -1.33
N THR A 36 -2.29 -7.23 -2.26
CA THR A 36 -3.76 -7.20 -2.13
C THR A 36 -4.30 -8.28 -1.19
N ALA A 37 -3.50 -9.27 -0.78
CA ALA A 37 -3.94 -10.45 -0.04
C ALA A 37 -3.41 -10.45 1.40
N ASP A 38 -4.31 -10.32 2.37
CA ASP A 38 -3.96 -10.31 3.80
C ASP A 38 -3.29 -11.60 4.28
N THR A 39 -3.58 -12.72 3.62
CA THR A 39 -3.00 -14.04 3.93
C THR A 39 -1.50 -14.05 3.68
N GLU A 40 -1.03 -13.40 2.61
CA GLU A 40 0.39 -13.28 2.28
C GLU A 40 1.10 -12.36 3.27
N LEU A 41 0.49 -11.20 3.60
CA LEU A 41 1.02 -10.26 4.58
C LEU A 41 1.13 -10.93 5.96
N SER A 42 0.09 -11.63 6.39
CA SER A 42 0.06 -12.35 7.66
C SER A 42 1.09 -13.47 7.71
N GLY A 43 1.22 -14.24 6.62
CA GLY A 43 2.24 -15.28 6.51
C GLY A 43 3.65 -14.72 6.60
N LEU A 44 3.94 -13.63 5.88
CA LEU A 44 5.24 -12.97 5.90
C LEU A 44 5.55 -12.38 7.28
N ALA A 45 4.58 -11.73 7.93
CA ALA A 45 4.72 -11.18 9.27
C ALA A 45 5.11 -12.26 10.29
N GLN A 46 4.45 -13.43 10.23
CA GLN A 46 4.73 -14.54 11.14
C GLN A 46 6.12 -15.13 10.94
N VAL A 47 6.54 -15.33 9.69
CA VAL A 47 7.86 -15.91 9.39
C VAL A 47 8.96 -14.91 9.68
N TRP A 48 8.80 -13.66 9.21
CA TRP A 48 9.78 -12.61 9.40
C TRP A 48 9.95 -12.26 10.87
N GLY A 49 8.86 -12.04 11.61
CA GLY A 49 8.94 -11.69 13.04
C GLY A 49 9.59 -12.78 13.90
N LYS A 50 9.45 -14.06 13.52
CA LYS A 50 10.13 -15.18 14.18
C LYS A 50 11.61 -15.27 13.84
N ARG A 51 11.97 -15.08 12.56
CA ARG A 51 13.34 -15.26 12.06
C ARG A 51 14.22 -14.03 12.30
N PHE A 52 13.63 -12.85 12.25
CA PHE A 52 14.29 -11.56 12.25
C PHE A 52 13.69 -10.71 13.39
N ARG A 53 14.39 -10.67 14.53
CA ARG A 53 14.01 -9.86 15.71
C ARG A 53 13.98 -8.36 15.37
N LYS A 54 13.43 -7.54 16.29
CA LYS A 54 13.22 -6.07 16.16
C LYS A 54 14.42 -5.20 15.67
N LYS A 55 15.64 -5.73 15.54
CA LYS A 55 16.82 -5.04 15.00
C LYS A 55 17.35 -5.67 13.70
N ALA A 56 16.47 -6.30 12.92
CA ALA A 56 16.84 -6.90 11.66
C ALA A 56 17.19 -5.85 10.61
N SER A 57 18.36 -6.02 9.99
CA SER A 57 18.77 -5.34 8.77
C SER A 57 18.93 -6.41 7.69
N PRO A 58 18.29 -6.26 6.51
CA PRO A 58 17.44 -5.14 6.12
C PRO A 58 16.10 -5.07 6.89
N THR A 59 15.53 -3.87 7.02
CA THR A 59 14.20 -3.65 7.61
C THR A 59 13.09 -4.02 6.61
N LEU A 60 11.96 -4.55 7.10
CA LEU A 60 10.81 -4.95 6.29
C LEU A 60 9.54 -4.22 6.74
N ARG A 61 8.77 -3.72 5.77
CA ARG A 61 7.40 -3.23 5.95
C ARG A 61 6.44 -3.96 5.01
N LEU A 62 5.25 -4.21 5.53
CA LEU A 62 4.17 -4.90 4.85
C LEU A 62 3.06 -3.89 4.62
N MET A 63 2.52 -3.83 3.40
CA MET A 63 1.45 -2.91 3.03
C MET A 63 0.31 -3.65 2.35
N GLN A 64 -0.90 -3.38 2.83
CA GLN A 64 -2.11 -3.77 2.12
C GLN A 64 -2.29 -2.79 0.95
N ALA A 65 -2.50 -3.30 -0.25
CA ALA A 65 -2.49 -2.49 -1.47
C ALA A 65 -3.76 -1.65 -1.67
N ASN A 66 -4.92 -2.06 -1.12
CA ASN A 66 -6.20 -1.39 -1.33
C ASN A 66 -6.17 0.14 -1.14
N PRO A 67 -5.51 0.67 -0.10
CA PRO A 67 -5.25 2.11 0.04
C PRO A 67 -4.71 2.81 -1.21
N LEU A 68 -3.78 2.16 -1.91
CA LEU A 68 -3.05 2.71 -3.04
C LEU A 68 -3.85 2.71 -4.35
N GLN A 69 -5.14 2.32 -4.30
CA GLN A 69 -6.05 2.57 -5.42
C GLN A 69 -6.43 4.05 -5.51
N HIS A 70 -6.38 4.78 -4.38
CA HIS A 70 -6.63 6.21 -4.38
C HIS A 70 -5.40 6.96 -4.92
N PRO A 71 -5.56 7.90 -5.87
CA PRO A 71 -4.44 8.61 -6.49
C PRO A 71 -3.55 9.31 -5.46
N ASP A 72 -4.14 10.06 -4.52
CA ASP A 72 -3.40 10.83 -3.52
C ASP A 72 -2.59 9.91 -2.58
N ALA A 73 -3.16 8.76 -2.20
CA ALA A 73 -2.48 7.77 -1.38
C ALA A 73 -1.33 7.10 -2.15
N ALA A 74 -1.52 6.83 -3.44
CA ALA A 74 -0.49 6.26 -4.30
C ALA A 74 0.69 7.22 -4.50
N GLU A 75 0.42 8.50 -4.78
CA GLU A 75 1.43 9.53 -4.94
C GLU A 75 2.19 9.77 -3.63
N HIS A 76 1.48 9.97 -2.52
CA HIS A 76 2.11 10.16 -1.21
C HIS A 76 2.99 8.95 -0.83
N TYR A 77 2.48 7.73 -1.03
CA TYR A 77 3.25 6.52 -0.76
C TYR A 77 4.49 6.40 -1.65
N ALA A 78 4.37 6.75 -2.94
CA ALA A 78 5.48 6.75 -3.88
C ALA A 78 6.60 7.70 -3.43
N ASP A 79 6.24 8.94 -3.11
CA ASP A 79 7.15 10.03 -2.80
C ASP A 79 7.77 9.94 -1.41
N HIS A 80 7.06 9.35 -0.43
CA HIS A 80 7.51 9.37 0.96
C HIS A 80 8.03 8.03 1.46
N VAL A 81 7.58 6.92 0.87
CA VAL A 81 7.86 5.56 1.34
C VAL A 81 8.61 4.74 0.30
N LEU A 82 8.05 4.61 -0.91
CA LEU A 82 8.57 3.74 -1.96
C LEU A 82 9.94 4.20 -2.46
N CYS A 83 10.13 5.50 -2.66
CA CYS A 83 11.37 6.10 -3.13
C CYS A 83 12.60 5.79 -2.23
N LYS A 84 12.37 5.52 -0.95
CA LYS A 84 13.41 5.23 0.06
C LYS A 84 13.71 3.74 0.19
N ALA A 85 12.89 2.89 -0.43
CA ALA A 85 13.09 1.46 -0.39
C ALA A 85 14.24 1.02 -1.30
N ARG A 86 14.99 0.02 -0.84
CA ARG A 86 16.03 -0.64 -1.65
C ARG A 86 15.44 -1.74 -2.52
N LEU A 87 14.37 -2.36 -2.06
CA LEU A 87 13.60 -3.39 -2.75
C LEU A 87 12.11 -3.20 -2.44
N ALA A 88 11.29 -3.14 -3.48
CA ALA A 88 9.84 -3.18 -3.36
C ALA A 88 9.29 -4.36 -4.15
N ILE A 89 8.46 -5.17 -3.50
CA ILE A 89 7.81 -6.35 -4.09
C ILE A 89 6.32 -6.07 -4.14
N PHE A 90 5.74 -6.16 -5.34
CA PHE A 90 4.33 -5.91 -5.58
C PHE A 90 3.63 -7.20 -5.99
N ARG A 91 2.62 -7.60 -5.21
CA ARG A 91 1.70 -8.69 -5.53
C ARG A 91 0.29 -8.11 -5.64
N LEU A 92 -0.07 -7.67 -6.83
CA LEU A 92 -1.34 -6.98 -7.08
C LEU A 92 -2.29 -7.89 -7.86
N HIS A 93 -3.55 -8.02 -7.41
CA HIS A 93 -4.64 -8.58 -8.21
C HIS A 93 -5.39 -7.47 -8.94
N GLY A 94 -5.89 -7.78 -10.15
CA GLY A 94 -6.59 -6.83 -11.02
C GLY A 94 -5.69 -6.10 -12.02
N GLY A 95 -4.37 -6.12 -11.81
CA GLY A 95 -3.41 -5.51 -12.74
C GLY A 95 -3.55 -3.99 -12.84
N TYR A 96 -3.23 -3.44 -14.01
CA TYR A 96 -3.18 -1.99 -14.21
C TYR A 96 -4.53 -1.28 -14.00
N GLY A 97 -5.64 -1.92 -14.36
CA GLY A 97 -6.97 -1.31 -14.21
C GLY A 97 -7.38 -1.02 -12.75
N TYR A 98 -6.75 -1.66 -11.77
CA TYR A 98 -7.04 -1.45 -10.34
C TYR A 98 -6.08 -0.45 -9.69
N PHE A 99 -4.86 -0.33 -10.20
CA PHE A 99 -3.79 0.48 -9.60
C PHE A 99 -3.10 1.38 -10.64
N PRO A 100 -3.83 2.14 -11.47
CA PRO A 100 -3.23 2.89 -12.57
C PRO A 100 -2.22 3.91 -12.05
N HIS A 101 -2.61 4.74 -11.08
CA HIS A 101 -1.76 5.79 -10.51
C HIS A 101 -0.51 5.24 -9.82
N LEU A 102 -0.65 4.20 -9.00
CA LEU A 102 0.49 3.55 -8.35
C LEU A 102 1.49 3.00 -9.38
N LEU A 103 1.01 2.34 -10.44
CA LEU A 103 1.89 1.76 -11.45
C LEU A 103 2.55 2.84 -12.31
N ASP A 104 1.85 3.93 -12.60
CA ASP A 104 2.42 5.09 -13.27
C ASP A 104 3.55 5.72 -12.43
N GLU A 105 3.35 5.90 -11.11
CA GLU A 105 4.40 6.40 -10.22
C GLU A 105 5.59 5.42 -10.14
N ILE A 106 5.36 4.11 -10.12
CA ILE A 106 6.44 3.10 -10.18
C ILE A 106 7.23 3.24 -11.49
N LEU A 107 6.55 3.38 -12.62
CA LEU A 107 7.19 3.57 -13.93
C LEU A 107 7.95 4.90 -13.99
N HIS A 108 7.40 5.95 -13.37
CA HIS A 108 8.05 7.25 -13.25
C HIS A 108 9.35 7.14 -12.46
N ILE A 109 9.32 6.55 -11.25
CA ILE A 109 10.49 6.33 -10.40
C ILE A 109 11.55 5.49 -11.13
N LYS A 110 11.11 4.43 -11.84
CA LYS A 110 12.02 3.59 -12.63
C LYS A 110 12.75 4.37 -13.72
N SER A 111 12.07 5.32 -14.35
CA SER A 111 12.59 6.03 -15.53
C SER A 111 13.39 7.29 -15.18
N HIS A 112 13.03 7.98 -14.10
CA HIS A 112 13.57 9.30 -13.74
C HIS A 112 14.26 9.32 -12.37
N GLY A 113 14.22 8.22 -11.61
CA GLY A 113 14.54 8.25 -10.20
C GLY A 113 13.39 8.80 -9.36
N ALA A 114 13.54 8.77 -8.04
CA ALA A 114 12.55 9.33 -7.13
C ALA A 114 12.44 10.85 -7.29
N LYS A 115 11.20 11.38 -7.26
CA LYS A 115 10.97 12.81 -7.05
C LYS A 115 11.48 13.14 -5.63
N THR A 116 12.57 13.90 -5.55
CA THR A 116 13.17 14.37 -4.28
C THR A 116 12.66 15.74 -3.90
#